data_AF-A0A6P0U5R0-F1
#
_entry.id   AF-A0A6P0U5R0-F1
#
_cell.length_a   1.000
_cell.length_b   1.000
_cell.length_c   1.000
_cell.angle_alpha   90.00
_cell.angle_beta   90.00
_cell.angle_gamma   90.00
#
_symmetry.space_group_name_H-M   'P 1'
#
loop_
_entity.id
_entity.type
_entity.pdbx_description
1 polymer ?
#
loop_
_entity_poly.entity_id
_entity_poly.type
_entity_poly.pdbx_seq_one_letter_code
_entity_poly.pdbx_strand_id
1 'polypeptide(L)'
;AFVLPQSRSDFYQESTHILLNQLHDNFNQYKESAHKRRVLQHLALFAQDNASQQQKNDLSLDYEIVVEQIRKILPDLNLNSETDTQSILKEIVERSGLLLEVERGDKYQFAHLSLQEYFAATALRDRENDLIERFENDPERWRETVKLWCGFAGNSTNLIEVIYQEDSLTAFECLADAQKVSSILAERIIEEFKQKLAEANSDENLARAFGAVASDVRERGRGKVVFEFLENALNNSESLEVRRASVKALSKTNLPQAANILFRYYEDIDLVDARLALINMGDIAVSLLKDLAEQGSETAMRDLVKIGTPYSREILNGLLYHSDENIQRLAALNLAEFTSLNN
;
A
#
# COMPACT_ATOMS: atom_id res chain seq x y z
N ALA A 1 5.35 23.39 8.03
CA ALA A 1 4.91 22.17 8.76
C ALA A 1 4.82 21.05 7.73
N PHE A 2 5.48 19.92 7.96
CA PHE A 2 5.35 18.76 7.08
C PHE A 2 3.97 18.15 7.30
N VAL A 3 3.11 18.19 6.28
CA VAL A 3 1.79 17.55 6.32
C VAL A 3 2.00 16.12 5.85
N LEU A 4 1.62 15.14 6.68
CA LEU A 4 1.69 13.74 6.27
C LEU A 4 0.72 13.49 5.10
N PRO A 5 1.13 12.72 4.07
CA PRO A 5 0.27 12.35 2.96
C PRO A 5 -1.03 11.71 3.44
N GLN A 6 -2.15 12.06 2.81
CA GLN A 6 -3.47 11.57 3.19
C GLN A 6 -4.00 10.47 2.27
N SER A 7 -3.25 10.12 1.23
CA SER A 7 -3.54 9.07 0.27
C SER A 7 -2.24 8.46 -0.27
N ARG A 8 -2.35 7.30 -0.92
CA ARG A 8 -1.20 6.64 -1.56
C ARG A 8 -0.65 7.49 -2.70
N SER A 9 -1.52 8.09 -3.50
CA SER A 9 -1.14 9.02 -4.57
C SER A 9 -0.40 10.24 -4.05
N ASP A 10 -0.85 10.84 -2.94
CA ASP A 10 -0.15 11.96 -2.29
C ASP A 10 1.24 11.52 -1.80
N PHE A 11 1.34 10.33 -1.20
CA PHE A 11 2.61 9.80 -0.71
C PHE A 11 3.62 9.65 -1.86
N TYR A 12 3.22 9.05 -2.97
CA TYR A 12 4.10 8.92 -4.13
C TYR A 12 4.40 10.27 -4.78
N GLN A 13 3.44 11.19 -4.83
CA GLN A 13 3.66 12.54 -5.35
C GLN A 13 4.74 13.27 -4.56
N GLU A 14 4.60 13.34 -3.24
CA GLU A 14 5.57 14.01 -2.35
C GLU A 14 6.92 13.30 -2.35
N SER A 15 6.93 11.97 -2.21
CA SER A 15 8.18 11.20 -2.17
C SER A 15 8.96 11.34 -3.48
N THR A 16 8.30 11.19 -4.64
CA THR A 16 8.96 11.36 -5.94
C THR A 16 9.36 12.81 -6.18
N HIS A 17 8.61 13.80 -5.68
CA HIS A 17 9.00 15.20 -5.76
C HIS A 17 10.28 15.48 -4.96
N ILE A 18 10.38 14.97 -3.73
CA ILE A 18 11.58 15.09 -2.89
C ILE A 18 12.77 14.40 -3.56
N LEU A 19 12.61 13.14 -3.99
CA LEU A 19 13.69 12.36 -4.62
C LEU A 19 14.21 12.98 -5.92
N LEU A 20 13.34 13.67 -6.68
CA LEU A 20 13.75 14.34 -7.91
C LEU A 20 14.43 15.70 -7.68
N ASN A 21 14.18 16.37 -6.54
CA ASN A 21 14.70 17.71 -6.27
C ASN A 21 15.83 17.72 -5.23
N GLN A 22 15.62 17.13 -4.05
CA GLN A 22 16.30 17.50 -2.81
C GLN A 22 17.52 16.66 -2.43
N LEU A 23 17.75 15.49 -3.05
CA LEU A 23 18.82 14.62 -2.59
C LEU A 23 20.21 15.27 -2.74
N HIS A 24 20.44 16.16 -3.73
CA HIS A 24 21.68 16.93 -3.89
C HIS A 24 21.50 18.27 -4.65
N ASP A 25 20.91 19.30 -4.02
CA ASP A 25 20.59 20.62 -4.63
C ASP A 25 21.79 21.33 -5.30
N ASN A 26 23.03 21.06 -4.89
CA ASN A 26 24.21 21.79 -5.36
C ASN A 26 24.81 21.30 -6.69
N PHE A 27 24.33 20.21 -7.29
CA PHE A 27 24.98 19.59 -8.45
C PHE A 27 24.06 19.21 -9.63
N ASN A 28 22.74 19.42 -9.56
CA ASN A 28 21.81 19.04 -10.63
C ASN A 28 22.02 19.87 -11.91
N GLN A 29 22.28 19.17 -13.02
CA GLN A 29 22.37 19.78 -14.35
C GLN A 29 20.95 20.12 -14.83
N TYR A 30 19.98 19.27 -14.52
CA TYR A 30 18.55 19.49 -14.82
C TYR A 30 17.84 19.99 -13.56
N LYS A 31 17.86 21.31 -13.37
CA LYS A 31 17.21 21.98 -12.23
C LYS A 31 15.68 21.83 -12.25
N GLU A 32 15.09 21.60 -13.41
CA GLU A 32 13.67 21.30 -13.53
C GLU A 32 13.42 19.81 -13.31
N SER A 33 12.96 19.45 -12.11
CA SER A 33 12.46 18.09 -11.83
C SER A 33 11.32 17.65 -12.77
N ALA A 34 10.68 18.60 -13.47
CA ALA A 34 9.69 18.33 -14.51
C ALA A 34 10.26 17.50 -15.67
N HIS A 35 11.50 17.76 -16.12
CA HIS A 35 12.11 16.99 -17.21
C HIS A 35 12.37 15.54 -16.80
N LYS A 36 13.00 15.34 -15.64
CA LYS A 36 13.26 13.99 -15.10
C LYS A 36 11.96 13.23 -14.82
N ARG A 37 10.95 13.90 -14.28
CA ARG A 37 9.61 13.33 -14.07
C ARG A 37 9.00 12.87 -15.39
N ARG A 38 9.07 13.68 -16.45
CA ARG A 38 8.51 13.32 -17.75
C ARG A 38 9.21 12.12 -18.39
N VAL A 39 10.54 12.05 -18.24
CA VAL A 39 11.32 10.88 -18.67
C VAL A 39 10.87 9.62 -17.92
N LEU A 40 10.78 9.68 -16.59
CA LEU A 40 10.32 8.54 -15.77
C LEU A 40 8.89 8.11 -16.12
N GLN A 41 7.99 9.05 -16.36
CA GLN A 41 6.63 8.78 -16.83
C GLN A 41 6.60 8.04 -18.17
N HIS A 42 7.42 8.48 -19.12
CA HIS A 42 7.53 7.84 -20.44
C HIS A 42 8.09 6.42 -20.32
N LEU A 43 9.20 6.25 -19.60
CA LEU A 43 9.82 4.94 -19.38
C LEU A 43 8.90 3.98 -18.61
N ALA A 44 8.19 4.48 -17.60
CA ALA A 44 7.26 3.67 -16.83
C ALA A 44 6.08 3.16 -17.66
N LEU A 45 5.47 4.04 -18.45
CA LEU A 45 4.39 3.68 -19.36
C LEU A 45 4.88 2.65 -20.40
N PHE A 46 6.06 2.88 -20.99
CA PHE A 46 6.67 1.93 -21.92
C PHE A 46 6.95 0.57 -21.28
N ALA A 47 7.55 0.54 -20.09
CA ALA A 47 7.80 -0.71 -19.35
C ALA A 47 6.49 -1.45 -19.03
N GLN A 48 5.45 -0.72 -18.62
CA GLN A 48 4.14 -1.29 -18.32
C GLN A 48 3.49 -1.91 -19.56
N ASP A 49 3.58 -1.24 -20.71
CA ASP A 49 3.03 -1.70 -21.99
C ASP A 49 3.77 -2.95 -22.53
N ASN A 50 5.06 -3.12 -22.21
CA ASN A 50 5.94 -4.12 -22.85
C ASN A 50 6.40 -5.28 -21.95
N ALA A 51 5.99 -5.30 -20.68
CA ALA A 51 6.39 -6.33 -19.71
C ALA A 51 6.06 -7.78 -20.15
N SER A 52 5.12 -7.97 -21.07
CA SER A 52 4.71 -9.29 -21.59
C SER A 52 5.59 -9.82 -22.73
N GLN A 53 6.36 -8.95 -23.40
CA GLN A 53 7.30 -9.32 -24.46
C GLN A 53 8.68 -9.69 -23.91
N GLN A 54 9.00 -9.20 -22.72
CA GLN A 54 10.15 -9.59 -21.93
C GLN A 54 9.82 -10.89 -21.20
N GLN A 55 10.80 -11.78 -21.00
CA GLN A 55 10.56 -13.08 -20.35
C GLN A 55 9.73 -12.86 -19.07
N LYS A 56 8.62 -13.60 -18.90
CA LYS A 56 7.71 -13.48 -17.75
C LYS A 56 8.53 -13.32 -16.47
N ASN A 57 8.48 -12.11 -15.88
CA ASN A 57 9.14 -11.64 -14.65
C ASN A 57 10.40 -10.76 -14.80
N ASP A 58 10.90 -10.48 -16.00
CA ASP A 58 11.93 -9.44 -16.16
C ASP A 58 11.26 -8.07 -16.27
N LEU A 59 11.38 -7.26 -15.21
CA LEU A 59 10.89 -5.86 -15.16
C LEU A 59 11.95 -4.86 -15.63
N SER A 60 13.12 -5.34 -16.07
CA SER A 60 14.21 -4.49 -16.52
C SER A 60 14.16 -4.26 -18.03
N LEU A 61 14.62 -3.08 -18.43
CA LEU A 61 14.74 -2.63 -19.82
C LEU A 61 16.21 -2.63 -20.21
N ASP A 62 16.53 -3.16 -21.39
CA ASP A 62 17.87 -3.07 -21.95
C ASP A 62 18.29 -1.61 -22.13
N TYR A 63 19.56 -1.31 -21.89
CA TYR A 63 20.12 0.04 -21.99
C TYR A 63 19.82 0.71 -23.33
N GLU A 64 19.95 -0.01 -24.45
CA GLU A 64 19.66 0.52 -25.78
C GLU A 64 18.21 0.99 -25.92
N ILE A 65 17.27 0.22 -25.35
CA ILE A 65 15.84 0.56 -25.34
C ILE A 65 15.61 1.81 -24.50
N VAL A 66 16.21 1.88 -23.31
CA VAL A 66 16.08 3.05 -22.43
C VAL A 66 16.58 4.32 -23.12
N VAL A 67 17.77 4.27 -23.72
CA VAL A 67 18.36 5.40 -24.47
C VAL A 67 17.47 5.79 -25.64
N GLU A 68 16.96 4.83 -26.41
CA GLU A 68 16.05 5.10 -27.52
C GLU A 68 14.76 5.79 -27.06
N GLN A 69 14.14 5.30 -25.98
CA GLN A 69 12.91 5.86 -25.44
C GLN A 69 13.11 7.26 -24.86
N ILE A 70 14.23 7.52 -24.18
CA ILE A 70 14.57 8.87 -23.72
C ILE A 70 14.74 9.81 -24.92
N ARG A 71 15.49 9.41 -25.96
CA ARG A 71 15.71 10.25 -27.15
C ARG A 71 14.41 10.68 -27.83
N LYS A 72 13.35 9.85 -27.78
CA LYS A 72 12.04 10.15 -28.35
C LYS A 72 11.32 11.30 -27.63
N ILE A 73 11.48 11.44 -26.31
CA ILE A 73 10.74 12.43 -25.51
C ILE A 73 11.51 13.74 -25.27
N LEU A 74 12.84 13.73 -25.39
CA LEU A 74 13.65 14.93 -25.16
C LEU A 74 13.29 16.15 -26.04
N PRO A 75 12.95 15.99 -27.33
CA PRO A 75 12.56 17.13 -28.17
C PRO A 75 11.30 17.85 -27.64
N ASP A 76 10.34 17.11 -27.10
CA ASP A 76 9.12 17.67 -26.49
C ASP A 76 9.41 18.46 -25.21
N LEU A 77 10.58 18.24 -24.61
CA LEU A 77 11.11 18.96 -23.45
C LEU A 77 12.06 20.09 -23.84
N ASN A 78 12.21 20.40 -25.13
CA ASN A 78 13.19 21.36 -25.67
C ASN A 78 14.65 21.01 -25.30
N LEU A 79 14.96 19.71 -25.18
CA LEU A 79 16.30 19.18 -24.93
C LEU A 79 16.88 18.52 -26.18
N ASN A 80 18.21 18.44 -26.27
CA ASN A 80 18.91 17.84 -27.40
C ASN A 80 19.13 16.35 -27.16
N SER A 81 18.49 15.51 -27.99
CA SER A 81 18.55 14.05 -27.86
C SER A 81 19.96 13.46 -27.89
N GLU A 82 20.94 14.09 -28.55
CA GLU A 82 22.31 13.56 -28.60
C GLU A 82 23.14 13.93 -27.37
N THR A 83 22.98 15.13 -26.84
CA THR A 83 23.80 15.62 -25.72
C THR A 83 23.17 15.39 -24.35
N ASP A 84 21.83 15.35 -24.27
CA ASP A 84 21.12 15.33 -22.99
C ASP A 84 20.70 13.93 -22.53
N THR A 85 20.57 12.95 -23.42
CA THR A 85 20.08 11.59 -23.08
C THR A 85 20.88 10.92 -21.97
N GLN A 86 22.21 10.89 -22.11
CA GLN A 86 23.07 10.25 -21.11
C GLN A 86 23.10 11.05 -19.80
N SER A 87 23.13 12.37 -19.92
CA SER A 87 23.21 13.28 -18.78
C SER A 87 21.96 13.17 -17.89
N ILE A 88 20.76 13.14 -18.48
CA ILE A 88 19.51 13.03 -17.73
C ILE A 88 19.31 11.64 -17.12
N LEU A 89 19.66 10.56 -17.86
CA LEU A 89 19.58 9.20 -17.37
C LEU A 89 20.51 9.01 -16.17
N LYS A 90 21.76 9.47 -16.29
CA LYS A 90 22.73 9.42 -15.20
C LYS A 90 22.24 10.19 -13.97
N GLU A 91 21.68 11.38 -14.15
CA GLU A 91 21.16 12.16 -13.01
C GLU A 91 19.98 11.45 -12.32
N ILE A 92 19.09 10.81 -13.08
CA ILE A 92 17.98 10.02 -12.52
C ILE A 92 18.53 8.86 -11.69
N VAL A 93 19.45 8.07 -12.23
CA VAL A 93 19.97 6.85 -11.59
C VAL A 93 20.81 7.18 -10.36
N GLU A 94 21.79 8.08 -10.49
CA GLU A 94 22.75 8.35 -9.42
C GLU A 94 22.16 9.16 -8.27
N ARG A 95 21.07 9.92 -8.49
CA ARG A 95 20.62 10.94 -7.52
C ARG A 95 19.19 10.81 -7.04
N SER A 96 18.30 10.20 -7.82
CA SER A 96 16.91 10.03 -7.37
C SER A 96 16.66 8.67 -6.72
N GLY A 97 17.44 7.64 -7.08
CA GLY A 97 17.18 6.26 -6.66
C GLY A 97 15.84 5.70 -7.16
N LEU A 98 15.17 6.38 -8.10
CA LEU A 98 13.88 5.95 -8.66
C LEU A 98 14.04 4.90 -9.77
N LEU A 99 15.18 4.94 -10.45
CA LEU A 99 15.59 3.99 -11.48
C LEU A 99 16.98 3.46 -11.10
N LEU A 100 17.17 2.16 -11.24
CA LEU A 100 18.40 1.46 -10.88
C LEU A 100 19.07 0.93 -12.14
N GLU A 101 20.38 1.09 -12.19
CA GLU A 101 21.24 0.36 -13.10
C GLU A 101 21.49 -1.05 -12.53
N VAL A 102 21.17 -2.07 -13.31
CA VAL A 102 21.34 -3.48 -12.95
C VAL A 102 22.18 -4.20 -14.01
N GLU A 103 22.64 -5.41 -13.70
CA GLU A 103 23.48 -6.21 -14.62
C GLU A 103 24.71 -5.43 -15.14
N ARG A 104 25.39 -4.66 -14.28
CA ARG A 104 26.60 -3.86 -14.61
C ARG A 104 26.41 -2.79 -15.69
N GLY A 105 25.19 -2.29 -15.87
CA GLY A 105 24.92 -1.20 -16.83
C GLY A 105 24.15 -1.63 -18.06
N ASP A 106 23.99 -2.93 -18.26
CA ASP A 106 23.33 -3.46 -19.45
C ASP A 106 21.80 -3.29 -19.37
N LYS A 107 21.25 -3.17 -18.16
CA LYS A 107 19.80 -3.05 -17.95
C LYS A 107 19.42 -2.04 -16.87
N TYR A 108 18.19 -1.56 -16.94
CA TYR A 108 17.61 -0.60 -16.01
C TYR A 108 16.23 -1.03 -15.55
N GLN A 109 15.93 -0.86 -14.26
CA GLN A 109 14.60 -1.14 -13.72
C GLN A 109 14.19 -0.08 -12.71
N PHE A 110 12.89 0.12 -12.53
CA PHE A 110 12.42 0.94 -11.41
C PHE A 110 12.82 0.30 -10.08
N ALA A 111 13.18 1.13 -9.10
CA ALA A 111 13.59 0.62 -7.79
C ALA A 111 12.47 -0.18 -7.09
N HIS A 112 11.22 0.09 -7.45
CA HIS A 112 10.06 -0.68 -7.01
C HIS A 112 8.97 -0.68 -8.08
N LEU A 113 8.24 -1.79 -8.23
CA LEU A 113 7.14 -1.91 -9.21
C LEU A 113 6.08 -0.82 -9.01
N SER A 114 5.72 -0.50 -7.76
CA SER A 114 4.75 0.57 -7.49
C SER A 114 5.19 1.97 -7.91
N LEU A 115 6.51 2.23 -8.05
CA LEU A 115 6.99 3.48 -8.66
C LEU A 115 6.73 3.47 -10.17
N GLN A 116 6.97 2.35 -10.84
CA GLN A 116 6.61 2.18 -12.25
C GLN A 116 5.09 2.36 -12.44
N GLU A 117 4.26 1.70 -11.65
CA GLU A 117 2.79 1.80 -11.74
C GLU A 117 2.31 3.25 -11.47
N TYR A 118 2.89 3.94 -10.49
CA TYR A 118 2.61 5.34 -10.22
C TYR A 118 3.01 6.26 -11.39
N PHE A 119 4.22 6.10 -11.94
CA PHE A 119 4.68 6.94 -13.05
C PHE A 119 3.88 6.64 -14.33
N ALA A 120 3.51 5.39 -14.59
CA ALA A 120 2.62 5.01 -15.69
C ALA A 120 1.23 5.63 -15.52
N ALA A 121 0.67 5.59 -14.30
CA ALA A 121 -0.61 6.23 -13.99
C ALA A 121 -0.54 7.73 -14.27
N THR A 122 0.49 8.42 -13.76
CA THR A 122 0.62 9.87 -13.97
C THR A 122 0.91 10.24 -15.42
N ALA A 123 1.53 9.36 -16.21
CA ALA A 123 1.69 9.53 -17.65
C ALA A 123 0.34 9.52 -18.40
N LEU A 124 -0.67 8.86 -17.84
CA LEU A 124 -2.03 8.71 -18.38
C LEU A 124 -3.05 9.65 -17.72
N ARG A 125 -2.60 10.66 -16.95
CA ARG A 125 -3.49 11.55 -16.17
C ARG A 125 -4.68 12.10 -16.95
N ASP A 126 -4.44 12.58 -18.16
CA ASP A 126 -5.45 13.20 -19.02
C ASP A 126 -5.89 12.27 -20.17
N ARG A 127 -5.61 10.97 -20.05
CA ARG A 127 -5.83 9.94 -21.09
C ARG A 127 -6.60 8.75 -20.52
N GLU A 128 -7.79 9.04 -19.99
CA GLU A 128 -8.66 8.04 -19.35
C GLU A 128 -8.99 6.88 -20.30
N ASN A 129 -9.36 7.17 -21.57
CA ASN A 129 -9.68 6.13 -22.55
C ASN A 129 -8.48 5.22 -22.87
N ASP A 130 -7.26 5.79 -22.97
CA ASP A 130 -6.04 5.00 -23.18
C ASP A 130 -5.77 4.03 -22.01
N LEU A 131 -6.12 4.44 -20.79
CA LEU A 131 -6.00 3.61 -19.59
C LEU A 131 -7.08 2.52 -19.54
N ILE A 132 -8.31 2.86 -19.92
CA ILE A 132 -9.41 1.89 -20.05
C ILE A 132 -9.04 0.79 -21.04
N GLU A 133 -8.61 1.15 -22.25
CA GLU A 133 -8.22 0.18 -23.28
C GLU A 133 -7.09 -0.74 -22.81
N ARG A 134 -6.11 -0.19 -22.09
CA ARG A 134 -5.02 -0.97 -21.50
C ARG A 134 -5.49 -1.94 -20.42
N PHE A 135 -6.39 -1.47 -19.56
CA PHE A 135 -6.98 -2.30 -18.52
C PHE A 135 -7.81 -3.44 -19.10
N GLU A 136 -8.66 -3.17 -20.10
CA GLU A 136 -9.45 -4.20 -20.78
C GLU A 136 -8.57 -5.27 -21.45
N ASN A 137 -7.41 -4.87 -21.98
CA ASN A 137 -6.47 -5.80 -22.61
C ASN A 137 -5.70 -6.67 -21.59
N ASP A 138 -5.32 -6.12 -20.43
CA ASP A 138 -4.60 -6.86 -19.38
C ASP A 138 -4.96 -6.33 -17.96
N PRO A 139 -6.09 -6.78 -17.38
CA PRO A 139 -6.57 -6.28 -16.09
C PRO A 139 -5.56 -6.49 -14.96
N GLU A 140 -4.91 -7.65 -14.91
CA GLU A 140 -3.94 -7.99 -13.86
C GLU A 140 -2.76 -7.02 -13.87
N ARG A 141 -2.25 -6.69 -15.07
CA ARG A 141 -1.11 -5.78 -15.23
C ARG A 141 -1.45 -4.35 -14.86
N TRP A 142 -2.65 -3.88 -15.22
CA TRP A 142 -3.04 -2.47 -15.10
C TRP A 142 -3.82 -2.15 -13.81
N ARG A 143 -4.16 -3.17 -13.03
CA ARG A 143 -4.89 -3.07 -11.77
C ARG A 143 -4.38 -1.99 -10.83
N GLU A 144 -3.09 -1.98 -10.54
CA GLU A 144 -2.51 -1.02 -9.59
C GLU A 144 -2.43 0.39 -10.19
N THR A 145 -2.08 0.50 -11.47
CA THR A 145 -2.03 1.76 -12.21
C THR A 145 -3.39 2.47 -12.18
N VAL A 146 -4.47 1.73 -12.41
CA VAL A 146 -5.86 2.21 -12.37
C VAL A 146 -6.25 2.77 -10.99
N LYS A 147 -5.91 2.04 -9.91
CA LYS A 147 -6.19 2.49 -8.54
C LYS A 147 -5.42 3.77 -8.20
N LEU A 148 -4.13 3.79 -8.52
CA LEU A 148 -3.29 4.98 -8.32
C LEU A 148 -3.79 6.17 -9.14
N TRP A 149 -4.26 5.94 -10.38
CA TRP A 149 -4.84 6.98 -11.23
C TRP A 149 -6.06 7.63 -10.58
N CYS A 150 -6.95 6.83 -9.99
CA CYS A 150 -8.10 7.35 -9.24
C CYS A 150 -7.69 8.31 -8.11
N GLY A 151 -6.51 8.09 -7.52
CA GLY A 151 -5.92 8.90 -6.46
C GLY A 151 -5.55 10.34 -6.82
N PHE A 152 -5.46 10.70 -8.11
CA PHE A 152 -5.13 12.06 -8.54
C PHE A 152 -5.94 12.54 -9.76
N ALA A 153 -6.78 11.68 -10.32
CA ALA A 153 -7.75 12.05 -11.33
C ALA A 153 -8.90 12.85 -10.69
N GLY A 154 -9.22 14.00 -11.29
CA GLY A 154 -10.21 14.91 -10.71
C GLY A 154 -11.61 14.31 -10.58
N ASN A 155 -12.00 13.37 -11.44
CA ASN A 155 -13.23 12.58 -11.34
C ASN A 155 -13.04 11.23 -12.02
N SER A 156 -13.16 10.14 -11.27
CA SER A 156 -12.90 8.77 -11.76
C SER A 156 -14.17 7.97 -12.01
N THR A 157 -15.34 8.64 -12.08
CA THR A 157 -16.64 7.95 -12.22
C THR A 157 -16.70 7.06 -13.44
N ASN A 158 -16.29 7.57 -14.62
CA ASN A 158 -16.38 6.81 -15.87
C ASN A 158 -15.42 5.61 -15.84
N LEU A 159 -14.15 5.84 -15.51
CA LEU A 159 -13.16 4.77 -15.35
C LEU A 159 -13.65 3.65 -14.40
N ILE A 160 -14.11 4.02 -13.19
CA ILE A 160 -14.58 3.05 -12.20
C ILE A 160 -15.82 2.30 -12.69
N GLU A 161 -16.72 2.96 -13.43
CA GLU A 161 -17.91 2.30 -13.99
C GLU A 161 -17.55 1.24 -15.02
N VAL A 162 -16.57 1.51 -15.89
CA VAL A 162 -16.07 0.52 -16.87
C VAL A 162 -15.38 -0.64 -16.17
N ILE A 163 -14.43 -0.36 -15.26
CA ILE A 163 -13.73 -1.41 -14.51
C ILE A 163 -14.72 -2.26 -13.72
N TYR A 164 -15.77 -1.67 -13.17
CA TYR A 164 -16.76 -2.42 -12.39
C TYR A 164 -17.50 -3.48 -13.21
N GLN A 165 -17.66 -3.30 -14.53
CA GLN A 165 -18.26 -4.31 -15.41
C GLN A 165 -17.31 -5.51 -15.64
N GLU A 166 -16.01 -5.27 -15.70
CA GLU A 166 -15.00 -6.28 -16.03
C GLU A 166 -14.40 -6.95 -14.78
N ASP A 167 -14.05 -6.16 -13.77
CA ASP A 167 -13.46 -6.55 -12.49
C ASP A 167 -14.03 -5.72 -11.33
N SER A 168 -15.13 -6.23 -10.78
CA SER A 168 -15.83 -5.60 -9.65
C SER A 168 -14.94 -5.40 -8.41
N LEU A 169 -13.96 -6.28 -8.17
CA LEU A 169 -13.07 -6.20 -6.99
C LEU A 169 -12.10 -5.04 -7.14
N THR A 170 -11.50 -4.87 -8.31
CA THR A 170 -10.63 -3.72 -8.60
C THR A 170 -11.42 -2.41 -8.56
N ALA A 171 -12.65 -2.38 -9.07
CA ALA A 171 -13.51 -1.20 -8.95
C ALA A 171 -13.84 -0.84 -7.49
N PHE A 172 -14.07 -1.83 -6.64
CA PHE A 172 -14.26 -1.61 -5.21
C PHE A 172 -13.01 -1.02 -4.56
N GLU A 173 -11.82 -1.57 -4.86
CA GLU A 173 -10.56 -1.00 -4.37
C GLU A 173 -10.28 0.42 -4.87
N CYS A 174 -10.68 0.76 -6.10
CA CYS A 174 -10.56 2.13 -6.62
C CYS A 174 -11.29 3.15 -5.75
N LEU A 175 -12.34 2.74 -5.02
CA LEU A 175 -13.04 3.64 -4.11
C LEU A 175 -12.17 4.12 -2.94
N ALA A 176 -11.13 3.36 -2.57
CA ALA A 176 -10.20 3.72 -1.51
C ALA A 176 -9.35 4.95 -1.88
N ASP A 177 -8.88 4.99 -3.12
CA ASP A 177 -7.97 6.04 -3.59
C ASP A 177 -8.72 7.19 -4.29
N ALA A 178 -9.90 6.96 -4.89
CA ALA A 178 -10.58 7.96 -5.73
C ALA A 178 -10.81 9.31 -5.04
N GLN A 179 -10.36 10.41 -5.64
CA GLN A 179 -10.62 11.77 -5.11
C GLN A 179 -12.08 12.18 -5.27
N LYS A 180 -12.69 11.81 -6.40
CA LYS A 180 -14.10 12.09 -6.70
C LYS A 180 -14.69 10.98 -7.54
N VAL A 181 -15.88 10.55 -7.13
CA VAL A 181 -16.70 9.57 -7.82
C VAL A 181 -18.18 9.94 -7.62
N SER A 182 -19.05 9.53 -8.54
CA SER A 182 -20.50 9.57 -8.33
C SER A 182 -20.88 8.83 -7.06
N SER A 183 -21.66 9.47 -6.19
CA SER A 183 -22.16 8.84 -4.95
C SER A 183 -23.03 7.62 -5.26
N ILE A 184 -23.86 7.69 -6.32
CA ILE A 184 -24.73 6.59 -6.76
C ILE A 184 -23.88 5.37 -7.15
N LEU A 185 -22.80 5.58 -7.91
CA LEU A 185 -21.91 4.50 -8.32
C LEU A 185 -21.20 3.89 -7.11
N ALA A 186 -20.65 4.73 -6.23
CA ALA A 186 -19.94 4.28 -5.03
C ALA A 186 -20.87 3.50 -4.09
N GLU A 187 -22.07 4.00 -3.83
CA GLU A 187 -23.09 3.34 -3.01
C GLU A 187 -23.48 1.99 -3.61
N ARG A 188 -23.72 1.92 -4.93
CA ARG A 188 -24.02 0.66 -5.62
C ARG A 188 -22.93 -0.39 -5.39
N ILE A 189 -21.67 -0.02 -5.63
CA ILE A 189 -20.53 -0.94 -5.44
C ILE A 189 -20.40 -1.35 -3.98
N ILE A 190 -20.47 -0.39 -3.04
CA ILE A 190 -20.35 -0.68 -1.60
C ILE A 190 -21.44 -1.63 -1.13
N GLU A 191 -22.70 -1.38 -1.50
CA GLU A 191 -23.83 -2.23 -1.08
C GLU A 191 -23.74 -3.64 -1.66
N GLU A 192 -23.26 -3.82 -2.90
CA GLU A 192 -22.97 -5.14 -3.43
C GLU A 192 -21.88 -5.85 -2.61
N PHE A 193 -20.76 -5.17 -2.35
CA PHE A 193 -19.65 -5.77 -1.62
C PHE A 193 -20.05 -6.12 -0.18
N LYS A 194 -20.85 -5.30 0.50
CA LYS A 194 -21.40 -5.63 1.83
C LYS A 194 -22.12 -6.98 1.87
N GLN A 195 -22.85 -7.34 0.80
CA GLN A 195 -23.54 -8.63 0.71
C GLN A 195 -22.55 -9.81 0.57
N LYS A 196 -21.37 -9.57 0.02
CA LYS A 196 -20.28 -10.54 -0.16
C LYS A 196 -19.35 -10.64 1.04
N LEU A 197 -19.59 -9.90 2.14
CA LEU A 197 -18.66 -9.86 3.29
C LEU A 197 -18.30 -11.26 3.82
N ALA A 198 -19.25 -12.19 3.91
CA ALA A 198 -18.98 -13.55 4.41
C ALA A 198 -17.86 -14.26 3.63
N GLU A 199 -17.78 -14.04 2.31
CA GLU A 199 -16.77 -14.65 1.44
C GLU A 199 -15.35 -14.26 1.84
N ALA A 200 -15.16 -13.06 2.41
CA ALA A 200 -13.87 -12.57 2.90
C ALA A 200 -13.32 -13.38 4.08
N ASN A 201 -14.13 -14.27 4.67
CA ASN A 201 -13.63 -15.26 5.62
C ASN A 201 -12.70 -16.29 4.93
N SER A 202 -12.89 -16.56 3.64
CA SER A 202 -12.05 -17.51 2.87
C SER A 202 -11.22 -16.84 1.77
N ASP A 203 -11.69 -15.69 1.26
CA ASP A 203 -11.00 -14.90 0.26
C ASP A 203 -10.20 -13.75 0.91
N GLU A 204 -8.88 -13.95 1.00
CA GLU A 204 -7.94 -12.99 1.52
C GLU A 204 -7.84 -11.71 0.66
N ASN A 205 -8.05 -11.80 -0.66
CA ASN A 205 -8.02 -10.63 -1.54
C ASN A 205 -9.26 -9.75 -1.30
N LEU A 206 -10.43 -10.37 -1.12
CA LEU A 206 -11.63 -9.65 -0.73
C LEU A 206 -11.49 -8.98 0.64
N ALA A 207 -10.91 -9.68 1.63
CA ALA A 207 -10.62 -9.10 2.95
C ALA A 207 -9.67 -7.89 2.85
N ARG A 208 -8.65 -7.96 1.99
CA ARG A 208 -7.74 -6.83 1.71
C ARG A 208 -8.45 -5.68 1.04
N ALA A 209 -9.33 -5.93 0.08
CA ALA A 209 -10.09 -4.89 -0.59
C ALA A 209 -11.00 -4.14 0.39
N PHE A 210 -11.71 -4.86 1.27
CA PHE A 210 -12.46 -4.24 2.36
C PHE A 210 -11.57 -3.40 3.27
N GLY A 211 -10.43 -3.93 3.69
CA GLY A 211 -9.48 -3.20 4.54
C GLY A 211 -8.95 -1.93 3.87
N ALA A 212 -8.63 -2.00 2.58
CA ALA A 212 -8.15 -0.86 1.80
C ALA A 212 -9.21 0.24 1.73
N VAL A 213 -10.46 -0.09 1.39
CA VAL A 213 -11.55 0.89 1.36
C VAL A 213 -11.85 1.44 2.76
N ALA A 214 -11.88 0.59 3.79
CA ALA A 214 -12.14 0.98 5.18
C ALA A 214 -10.97 1.72 5.87
N SER A 215 -9.82 1.85 5.22
CA SER A 215 -8.64 2.52 5.81
C SER A 215 -8.76 4.04 5.90
N ASP A 216 -9.69 4.66 5.14
CA ASP A 216 -9.96 6.09 5.22
C ASP A 216 -11.18 6.39 6.11
N VAL A 217 -10.92 6.71 7.37
CA VAL A 217 -11.94 7.01 8.39
C VAL A 217 -12.29 8.50 8.50
N ARG A 218 -11.94 9.32 7.50
CA ARG A 218 -12.33 10.74 7.48
C ARG A 218 -13.85 10.88 7.50
N GLU A 219 -14.31 11.95 8.14
CA GLU A 219 -15.73 12.18 8.36
C GLU A 219 -16.49 12.32 7.03
N ARG A 220 -17.62 11.61 6.91
CA ARG A 220 -18.44 11.50 5.69
C ARG A 220 -17.73 10.87 4.49
N GLY A 221 -16.58 10.22 4.70
CA GLY A 221 -15.88 9.44 3.68
C GLY A 221 -16.55 8.09 3.44
N ARG A 222 -16.38 7.56 2.22
CA ARG A 222 -16.82 6.21 1.84
C ARG A 222 -16.14 5.13 2.69
N GLY A 223 -14.86 5.33 3.00
CA GLY A 223 -14.11 4.39 3.84
C GLY A 223 -14.68 4.27 5.25
N LYS A 224 -15.08 5.39 5.86
CA LYS A 224 -15.79 5.39 7.15
C LYS A 224 -17.08 4.56 7.11
N VAL A 225 -17.87 4.65 6.05
CA VAL A 225 -19.10 3.84 5.88
C VAL A 225 -18.78 2.35 5.87
N VAL A 226 -17.73 1.94 5.15
CA VAL A 226 -17.31 0.53 5.12
C VAL A 226 -16.74 0.09 6.47
N PHE A 227 -15.94 0.94 7.12
CA PHE A 227 -15.38 0.67 8.44
C PHE A 227 -16.47 0.46 9.50
N GLU A 228 -17.45 1.36 9.57
CA GLU A 228 -18.59 1.26 10.51
C GLU A 228 -19.44 0.02 10.23
N PHE A 229 -19.61 -0.33 8.95
CA PHE A 229 -20.28 -1.58 8.58
C PHE A 229 -19.52 -2.81 9.10
N LEU A 230 -18.19 -2.87 8.94
CA LEU A 230 -17.38 -3.98 9.44
C LEU A 230 -17.41 -4.08 10.96
N GLU A 231 -17.33 -2.95 11.68
CA GLU A 231 -17.48 -2.93 13.14
C GLU A 231 -18.87 -3.45 13.55
N ASN A 232 -19.92 -2.96 12.92
CA ASN A 232 -21.29 -3.41 13.20
C ASN A 232 -21.48 -4.90 12.91
N ALA A 233 -20.93 -5.40 11.81
CA ALA A 233 -21.00 -6.81 11.42
C ALA A 233 -20.25 -7.70 12.43
N LEU A 234 -19.09 -7.27 12.93
CA LEU A 234 -18.36 -7.96 13.99
C LEU A 234 -19.14 -8.01 15.31
N ASN A 235 -19.76 -6.90 15.69
CA ASN A 235 -20.41 -6.76 16.99
C ASN A 235 -21.80 -7.40 17.05
N ASN A 236 -22.56 -7.35 15.95
CA ASN A 236 -24.01 -7.60 15.98
C ASN A 236 -24.49 -8.72 15.05
N SER A 237 -23.64 -9.28 14.18
CA SER A 237 -24.07 -10.36 13.28
C SER A 237 -24.26 -11.68 14.01
N GLU A 238 -25.35 -12.40 13.71
CA GLU A 238 -25.58 -13.75 14.21
C GLU A 238 -24.68 -14.79 13.51
N SER A 239 -24.16 -14.47 12.32
CA SER A 239 -23.28 -15.36 11.56
C SER A 239 -21.83 -15.23 12.02
N LEU A 240 -21.29 -16.32 12.59
CA LEU A 240 -19.88 -16.40 12.98
C LEU A 240 -18.93 -16.20 11.79
N GLU A 241 -19.33 -16.66 10.59
CA GLU A 241 -18.57 -16.45 9.37
C GLU A 241 -18.43 -14.96 9.02
N VAL A 242 -19.53 -14.20 9.12
CA VAL A 242 -19.53 -12.74 8.91
C VAL A 242 -18.67 -12.04 9.96
N ARG A 243 -18.75 -12.47 11.23
CA ARG A 243 -17.91 -11.90 12.29
C ARG A 243 -16.42 -12.17 12.02
N ARG A 244 -16.04 -13.39 11.63
CA ARG A 244 -14.65 -13.73 11.26
C ARG A 244 -14.16 -12.99 10.01
N ALA A 245 -15.01 -12.85 8.99
CA ALA A 245 -14.72 -12.01 7.83
C ALA A 245 -14.47 -10.56 8.24
N SER A 246 -15.27 -10.02 9.15
CA SER A 246 -15.11 -8.66 9.68
C SER A 246 -13.79 -8.50 10.42
N VAL A 247 -13.39 -9.48 11.23
CA VAL A 247 -12.07 -9.51 11.88
C VAL A 247 -10.95 -9.42 10.85
N LYS A 248 -11.00 -10.26 9.82
CA LYS A 248 -9.99 -10.29 8.75
C LYS A 248 -9.93 -8.93 8.05
N ALA A 249 -11.07 -8.41 7.58
CA ALA A 249 -11.14 -7.13 6.89
C ALA A 249 -10.65 -5.95 7.76
N LEU A 250 -11.09 -5.85 9.01
CA LEU A 250 -10.64 -4.81 9.95
C LEU A 250 -9.12 -4.86 10.17
N SER A 251 -8.54 -6.05 10.27
CA SER A 251 -7.09 -6.21 10.41
C SER A 251 -6.30 -5.66 9.22
N LYS A 252 -6.89 -5.67 8.01
CA LYS A 252 -6.24 -5.14 6.79
C LYS A 252 -6.33 -3.62 6.65
N THR A 253 -7.05 -2.94 7.54
CA THR A 253 -7.10 -1.46 7.56
C THR A 253 -5.80 -0.84 8.10
N ASN A 254 -5.03 -1.59 8.91
CA ASN A 254 -3.87 -1.10 9.67
C ASN A 254 -4.17 0.16 10.50
N LEU A 255 -5.42 0.33 10.96
CA LEU A 255 -5.82 1.45 11.80
C LEU A 255 -5.73 1.08 13.30
N PRO A 256 -5.22 1.98 14.17
CA PRO A 256 -5.31 1.82 15.62
C PRO A 256 -6.73 1.62 16.13
N GLN A 257 -7.72 2.26 15.49
CA GLN A 257 -9.14 2.09 15.81
C GLN A 257 -9.61 0.65 15.58
N ALA A 258 -9.19 0.03 14.46
CA ALA A 258 -9.50 -1.37 14.19
C ALA A 258 -8.86 -2.28 15.24
N ALA A 259 -7.59 -2.05 15.60
CA ALA A 259 -6.93 -2.82 16.64
C ALA A 259 -7.67 -2.73 17.98
N ASN A 260 -8.14 -1.54 18.39
CA ASN A 260 -8.95 -1.39 19.59
C ASN A 260 -10.27 -2.18 19.55
N ILE A 261 -10.93 -2.24 18.38
CA ILE A 261 -12.15 -3.03 18.21
C ILE A 261 -11.84 -4.53 18.33
N LEU A 262 -10.82 -5.01 17.62
CA LEU A 262 -10.41 -6.42 17.65
C LEU A 262 -9.96 -6.86 19.05
N PHE A 263 -9.34 -5.96 19.81
CA PHE A 263 -8.89 -6.23 21.17
C PHE A 263 -10.02 -6.54 22.15
N ARG A 264 -11.24 -6.05 21.90
CA ARG A 264 -12.44 -6.42 22.68
C ARG A 264 -12.74 -7.93 22.62
N TYR A 265 -12.26 -8.60 21.57
CA TYR A 265 -12.45 -10.02 21.30
C TYR A 265 -11.15 -10.83 21.49
N TYR A 266 -10.12 -10.25 22.12
CA TYR A 266 -8.80 -10.88 22.25
C TYR A 266 -8.82 -12.24 22.97
N GLU A 267 -9.72 -12.41 23.95
CA GLU A 267 -9.91 -13.65 24.71
C GLU A 267 -11.17 -14.44 24.29
N ASP A 268 -11.87 -14.01 23.24
CA ASP A 268 -13.09 -14.67 22.77
C ASP A 268 -12.74 -15.99 22.04
N ILE A 269 -13.21 -17.11 22.59
CA ILE A 269 -12.92 -18.45 22.08
C ILE A 269 -13.57 -18.75 20.73
N ASP A 270 -14.68 -18.09 20.39
CA ASP A 270 -15.35 -18.28 19.10
C ASP A 270 -14.68 -17.46 17.99
N LEU A 271 -13.98 -16.38 18.39
CA LEU A 271 -13.25 -15.44 17.54
C LEU A 271 -11.72 -15.47 17.75
N VAL A 272 -11.14 -16.68 17.77
CA VAL A 272 -9.67 -16.86 17.86
C VAL A 272 -8.90 -16.04 16.81
N ASP A 273 -9.51 -15.82 15.64
CA ASP A 273 -8.93 -15.02 14.56
C ASP A 273 -8.66 -13.56 14.97
N ALA A 274 -9.38 -13.00 15.96
CA ALA A 274 -9.17 -11.62 16.42
C ALA A 274 -7.79 -11.44 17.07
N ARG A 275 -7.39 -12.40 17.90
CA ARG A 275 -6.07 -12.46 18.50
C ARG A 275 -4.96 -12.59 17.46
N LEU A 276 -5.15 -13.50 16.49
CA LEU A 276 -4.18 -13.69 15.39
C LEU A 276 -4.07 -12.44 14.52
N ALA A 277 -5.20 -11.79 14.22
CA ALA A 277 -5.24 -10.54 13.50
C ALA A 277 -4.44 -9.45 14.20
N LEU A 278 -4.61 -9.27 15.53
CA LEU A 278 -3.85 -8.29 16.31
C LEU A 278 -2.35 -8.53 16.25
N ILE A 279 -1.90 -9.78 16.39
CA ILE A 279 -0.49 -10.13 16.26
C ILE A 279 0.06 -9.69 14.89
N ASN A 280 -0.70 -9.95 13.82
CA ASN A 280 -0.31 -9.58 12.46
C ASN A 280 -0.34 -8.06 12.19
N MET A 281 -1.04 -7.28 13.02
CA MET A 281 -1.03 -5.81 12.95
C MET A 281 0.23 -5.19 13.57
N GLY A 282 1.11 -5.98 14.19
CA GLY A 282 2.43 -5.56 14.64
C GLY A 282 2.40 -4.51 15.76
N ASP A 283 3.20 -3.45 15.62
CA ASP A 283 3.39 -2.41 16.65
C ASP A 283 2.10 -1.71 17.08
N ILE A 284 1.09 -1.67 16.20
CA ILE A 284 -0.23 -1.12 16.54
C ILE A 284 -0.82 -1.87 17.74
N ALA A 285 -0.70 -3.20 17.76
CA ALA A 285 -1.24 -4.05 18.83
C ALA A 285 -0.35 -4.08 20.08
N VAL A 286 0.95 -3.80 19.97
CA VAL A 286 1.89 -3.81 21.12
C VAL A 286 1.41 -2.90 22.24
N SER A 287 0.92 -1.71 21.89
CA SER A 287 0.39 -0.75 22.87
C SER A 287 -0.81 -1.29 23.65
N LEU A 288 -1.66 -2.11 23.03
CA LEU A 288 -2.84 -2.71 23.66
C LEU A 288 -2.47 -3.91 24.55
N LEU A 289 -1.49 -4.71 24.10
CA LEU A 289 -1.02 -5.89 24.85
C LEU A 289 -0.18 -5.52 26.07
N LYS A 290 0.45 -4.34 26.07
CA LYS A 290 1.26 -3.83 27.17
C LYS A 290 0.50 -3.89 28.50
N ASP A 291 -0.71 -3.34 28.54
CA ASP A 291 -1.48 -3.24 29.79
C ASP A 291 -1.83 -4.62 30.36
N LEU A 292 -2.15 -5.59 29.51
CA LEU A 292 -2.39 -6.97 29.92
C LEU A 292 -1.11 -7.65 30.43
N ALA A 293 0.02 -7.40 29.77
CA ALA A 293 1.31 -7.95 30.19
C ALA A 293 1.74 -7.38 31.56
N GLU A 294 1.54 -6.07 31.79
CA GLU A 294 1.77 -5.43 33.10
C GLU A 294 0.87 -5.99 34.21
N GLN A 295 -0.31 -6.50 33.85
CA GLN A 295 -1.21 -7.20 34.77
C GLN A 295 -0.88 -8.70 34.94
N GLY A 296 0.19 -9.19 34.29
CA GLY A 296 0.66 -10.57 34.41
C GLY A 296 0.01 -11.56 33.44
N SER A 297 -0.62 -11.09 32.36
CA SER A 297 -1.14 -11.97 31.32
C SER A 297 0.00 -12.65 30.56
N GLU A 298 0.21 -13.94 30.85
CA GLU A 298 1.18 -14.78 30.13
C GLU A 298 0.87 -14.86 28.64
N THR A 299 -0.41 -14.88 28.29
CA THR A 299 -0.91 -14.88 26.91
C THR A 299 -0.45 -13.62 26.15
N ALA A 300 -0.60 -12.44 26.76
CA ALA A 300 -0.16 -11.18 26.17
C ALA A 300 1.36 -11.11 26.01
N MET A 301 2.13 -11.57 27.01
CA MET A 301 3.59 -11.61 26.90
C MET A 301 4.06 -12.51 25.75
N ARG A 302 3.46 -13.69 25.60
CA ARG A 302 3.77 -14.61 24.47
C ARG A 302 3.42 -14.00 23.12
N ASP A 303 2.35 -13.22 23.04
CA ASP A 303 1.97 -12.58 21.78
C ASP A 303 2.84 -11.36 21.45
N LEU A 304 3.34 -10.64 22.45
CA LEU A 304 4.40 -9.63 22.26
C LEU A 304 5.66 -10.26 21.65
N VAL A 305 6.01 -11.49 22.03
CA VAL A 305 7.10 -12.26 21.40
C VAL A 305 6.78 -12.57 19.93
N LYS A 306 5.56 -13.03 19.64
CA LYS A 306 5.15 -13.33 18.25
C LYS A 306 5.12 -12.10 17.35
N ILE A 307 4.77 -10.93 17.88
CA ILE A 307 4.85 -9.66 17.15
C ILE A 307 6.29 -9.35 16.74
N GLY A 308 7.26 -9.64 17.62
CA GLY A 308 8.67 -9.66 17.25
C GLY A 308 9.32 -8.30 16.93
N THR A 309 8.69 -7.18 17.29
CA THR A 309 9.22 -5.84 17.01
C THR A 309 10.16 -5.33 18.10
N PRO A 310 11.05 -4.35 17.80
CA PRO A 310 11.89 -3.73 18.83
C PRO A 310 11.07 -3.15 20.00
N TYR A 311 9.89 -2.59 19.72
CA TYR A 311 9.02 -2.03 20.74
C TYR A 311 8.42 -3.11 21.64
N SER A 312 7.99 -4.25 21.10
CA SER A 312 7.48 -5.35 21.94
C SER A 312 8.56 -5.92 22.87
N ARG A 313 9.81 -5.98 22.40
CA ARG A 313 10.97 -6.35 23.24
C ARG A 313 11.22 -5.34 24.36
N GLU A 314 11.09 -4.04 24.08
CA GLU A 314 11.25 -2.99 25.08
C GLU A 314 10.24 -3.14 26.21
N ILE A 315 8.97 -3.41 25.87
CA ILE A 315 7.92 -3.68 26.87
C ILE A 315 8.30 -4.86 27.76
N LEU A 316 8.66 -6.00 27.18
CA LEU A 316 9.05 -7.18 27.95
C LEU A 316 10.29 -6.93 28.83
N ASN A 317 11.27 -6.16 28.34
CA ASN A 317 12.45 -5.78 29.12
C ASN A 317 12.10 -4.88 30.31
N GLY A 318 11.13 -3.97 30.16
CA GLY A 318 10.63 -3.15 31.26
C GLY A 318 10.02 -3.99 32.39
N LEU A 319 9.34 -5.09 32.04
CA LEU A 319 8.67 -5.97 33.01
C LEU A 319 9.65 -6.79 33.88
N LEU A 320 10.93 -6.88 33.52
CA LEU A 320 11.96 -7.48 34.37
C LEU A 320 12.15 -6.77 35.72
N TYR A 321 11.74 -5.50 35.79
CA TYR A 321 11.83 -4.67 36.99
C TYR A 321 10.47 -4.45 37.66
N HIS A 322 9.44 -5.20 37.27
CA HIS A 322 8.10 -5.11 37.85
C HIS A 322 8.11 -5.49 39.35
N SER A 323 7.20 -4.97 40.16
CA SER A 323 7.18 -5.27 41.62
C SER A 323 6.78 -6.71 41.94
N ASP A 324 6.08 -7.38 41.03
CA ASP A 324 5.65 -8.79 41.15
C ASP A 324 6.70 -9.74 40.54
N GLU A 325 7.28 -10.61 41.37
CA GLU A 325 8.29 -11.60 40.97
C GLU A 325 7.79 -12.59 39.90
N ASN A 326 6.50 -12.93 39.88
CA ASN A 326 5.96 -13.82 38.85
C ASN A 326 5.97 -13.15 37.48
N ILE A 327 5.65 -11.85 37.42
CA ILE A 327 5.68 -11.06 36.20
C ILE A 327 7.12 -10.92 35.71
N GLN A 328 8.08 -10.65 36.60
CA GLN A 328 9.50 -10.62 36.26
C GLN A 328 9.96 -11.94 35.64
N ARG A 329 9.58 -13.07 36.26
CA ARG A 329 9.95 -14.42 35.81
C ARG A 329 9.35 -14.71 34.43
N LEU A 330 8.06 -14.41 34.22
CA LEU A 330 7.40 -14.60 32.92
C LEU A 330 8.04 -13.72 31.84
N ALA A 331 8.35 -12.46 32.16
CA ALA A 331 9.03 -11.56 31.24
C ALA A 331 10.43 -12.09 30.85
N ALA A 332 11.21 -12.60 31.80
CA ALA A 332 12.51 -13.20 31.54
C ALA A 332 12.43 -14.43 30.61
N LEU A 333 11.43 -15.31 30.83
CA LEU A 333 11.20 -16.47 29.96
C LEU A 333 10.85 -16.05 28.53
N ASN A 334 9.91 -15.10 28.37
CA ASN A 334 9.50 -14.62 27.05
C ASN A 334 10.63 -13.87 26.32
N LEU A 335 11.47 -13.10 27.03
CA LEU A 335 12.65 -12.47 26.43
C LEU A 335 13.67 -13.47 25.91
N ALA A 336 13.85 -14.61 26.60
CA ALA A 336 14.73 -15.67 26.13
C ALA A 336 14.22 -16.24 24.79
N GLU A 337 12.91 -16.52 24.68
CA GLU A 337 12.29 -16.96 23.42
C GLU A 337 12.38 -15.90 22.31
N PHE A 338 12.29 -14.62 22.66
CA PHE A 338 12.45 -13.51 21.71
C PHE A 338 13.84 -13.51 21.04
N THR A 339 14.89 -13.87 21.79
CA THR A 339 16.26 -13.91 21.27
C THR A 339 16.57 -15.13 20.40
N SER A 340 15.85 -16.24 20.57
CA SER A 340 16.04 -17.43 19.74
C SER A 340 15.34 -17.35 18.37
N LEU A 341 14.42 -16.39 18.19
CA LEU A 341 13.74 -16.15 16.91
C LEU A 341 14.51 -15.19 15.97
N ASN A 342 15.47 -14.43 16.50
CA ASN A 342 16.25 -13.41 15.77
C ASN A 342 17.71 -13.82 15.51
N ASN A 343 18.09 -15.04 15.88
CA ASN A 343 19.34 -15.72 15.51
C ASN A 343 19.00 -16.92 14.62
#